data_AF-A0A5C6TN84-F1
#
_entry.id   AF-A0A5C6TN84-F1
#
_cell.length_a   1.000
_cell.length_b   1.000
_cell.length_c   1.000
_cell.angle_alpha   90.00
_cell.angle_beta   90.00
_cell.angle_gamma   90.00
#
_symmetry.space_group_name_H-M   'P 1'
#
loop_
_entity.id
_entity.type
_entity.pdbx_description
1 polymer ?
#
loop_
_entity_poly.entity_id
_entity_poly.type
_entity_poly.pdbx_seq_one_letter_code
_entity_poly.pdbx_strand_id
1 'polypeptide(L)'
;MDRVISSYSPSLRALVHGRRQREAAAGHSHALLIDVEHTENHPHLPQARAEIKVVSEICESMAIRPVSVGQSKQDMLSGLRNCKIFHFAGHGYTNGDDPSKSHLCLSNTSDPLTVGDILKLNLHEASPFLAYPSACSTGRVQDDKFVDESIHLIGAFQLAGFRHVIGTLWKVRDKHYVDVARVTYEAI
;
A
#
# COMPACT_ATOMS: atom_id res chain seq x y z
N MET A 1 26.78 -9.10 10.83
CA MET A 1 25.40 -8.77 10.42
C MET A 1 25.15 -9.47 9.11
N ASP A 2 24.33 -10.52 9.14
CA ASP A 2 23.91 -11.19 7.91
C ASP A 2 22.81 -10.35 7.26
N ARG A 3 23.17 -9.66 6.16
CA ARG A 3 22.21 -8.91 5.35
C ARG A 3 21.65 -9.86 4.31
N VAL A 4 20.43 -10.34 4.53
CA VAL A 4 19.68 -11.14 3.55
C VAL A 4 18.57 -10.27 2.97
N ILE A 5 18.46 -10.22 1.64
CA ILE A 5 17.31 -9.63 0.95
C ILE A 5 16.33 -10.78 0.66
N SER A 6 15.24 -10.83 1.40
CA SER A 6 14.18 -11.82 1.22
C SER A 6 12.96 -11.17 0.58
N SER A 7 12.40 -11.82 -0.44
CA SER A 7 11.15 -11.42 -1.09
C SER A 7 10.17 -12.58 -1.09
N TYR A 8 8.90 -12.30 -0.85
CA TYR A 8 7.81 -13.27 -0.92
C TYR A 8 6.95 -13.05 -2.17
N SER A 9 6.33 -14.12 -2.69
CA SER A 9 5.29 -14.03 -3.71
C SER A 9 4.16 -15.00 -3.35
N PRO A 10 2.88 -14.56 -3.43
CA PRO A 10 1.73 -15.35 -3.00
C PRO A 10 1.46 -16.55 -3.91
N SER A 11 2.03 -16.56 -5.13
CA SER A 11 1.97 -17.72 -6.02
C SER A 11 3.07 -17.71 -7.08
N LEU A 12 3.41 -18.89 -7.60
CA LEU A 12 4.29 -19.03 -8.76
C LEU A 12 3.78 -18.25 -9.98
N ARG A 13 2.46 -18.15 -10.16
CA ARG A 13 1.84 -17.40 -11.25
C ARG A 13 2.11 -15.91 -11.11
N ALA A 14 1.98 -15.36 -9.89
CA ALA A 14 2.32 -13.96 -9.62
C ALA A 14 3.81 -13.67 -9.87
N LEU A 15 4.70 -14.59 -9.47
CA LEU A 15 6.14 -14.47 -9.73
C LEU A 15 6.47 -14.47 -11.23
N VAL A 16 5.93 -15.42 -12.00
CA VAL A 16 6.16 -15.51 -13.45
C VAL A 16 5.58 -14.28 -14.17
N HIS A 17 4.40 -13.81 -13.76
CA HIS A 17 3.77 -12.63 -14.32
C HIS A 17 4.63 -11.38 -14.09
N GLY A 18 5.12 -11.17 -12.86
CA GLY A 18 6.01 -10.04 -12.53
C GLY A 18 7.31 -10.02 -13.36
N ARG A 19 7.88 -11.20 -13.67
CA ARG A 19 9.08 -11.29 -14.54
C ARG A 19 8.80 -10.88 -15.98
N ARG A 20 7.64 -11.25 -16.54
CA ARG A 20 7.27 -10.94 -17.93
C ARG A 20 7.02 -9.44 -18.16
N GLN A 21 6.59 -8.72 -17.15
CA GLN A 21 6.26 -7.28 -17.26
C GLN A 21 7.46 -6.34 -17.08
N ARG A 22 8.67 -6.88 -16.88
CA ARG A 22 9.90 -6.08 -16.73
C ARG A 22 10.26 -5.28 -18.00
N GLU A 23 9.75 -5.69 -19.16
CA GLU A 23 10.07 -5.11 -20.48
C GLU A 23 9.12 -3.98 -20.94
N ALA A 24 7.96 -3.78 -20.29
CA ALA A 24 6.87 -2.94 -20.82
C ALA A 24 6.70 -1.55 -20.15
N ALA A 25 7.70 -1.06 -19.40
CA ALA A 25 7.50 0.07 -18.49
C ALA A 25 7.59 1.46 -19.17
N ALA A 26 6.59 1.82 -19.98
CA ALA A 26 6.32 3.21 -20.35
C ALA A 26 4.81 3.47 -20.21
N GLY A 27 4.40 4.29 -19.24
CA GLY A 27 2.97 4.62 -19.12
C GLY A 27 2.65 5.71 -18.11
N HIS A 28 3.16 5.61 -16.88
CA HIS A 28 2.80 6.56 -15.81
C HIS A 28 4.04 7.03 -15.05
N SER A 29 4.10 8.33 -14.72
CA SER A 29 5.21 8.97 -13.99
C SER A 29 4.77 9.59 -12.66
N HIS A 30 3.62 9.16 -12.11
CA HIS A 30 3.02 9.77 -10.93
C HIS A 30 3.02 8.84 -9.72
N ALA A 31 3.26 9.40 -8.54
CA ALA A 31 3.07 8.73 -7.26
C ALA A 31 1.75 9.20 -6.65
N LEU A 32 0.80 8.29 -6.46
CA LEU A 32 -0.41 8.54 -5.71
C LEU A 32 -0.08 8.44 -4.22
N LEU A 33 -0.16 9.57 -3.52
CA LEU A 33 0.20 9.68 -2.11
C LEU A 33 -1.05 10.01 -1.28
N ILE A 34 -1.39 9.12 -0.35
CA ILE A 34 -2.59 9.23 0.48
C ILE A 34 -2.20 9.16 1.95
N ASP A 35 -2.39 10.25 2.70
CA ASP A 35 -2.45 10.23 4.16
C ASP A 35 -3.91 10.17 4.62
N VAL A 36 -4.19 9.42 5.67
CA VAL A 36 -5.47 9.46 6.40
C VAL A 36 -5.16 9.66 7.89
N GLU A 37 -4.98 10.94 8.28
CA GLU A 37 -4.69 11.31 9.68
C GLU A 37 -5.88 11.01 10.61
N HIS A 38 -7.10 11.24 10.11
CA HIS A 38 -8.34 11.10 10.84
C HIS A 38 -9.23 10.04 10.20
N THR A 39 -9.55 9.02 10.98
CA THR A 39 -10.57 8.02 10.69
C THR A 39 -11.54 7.99 11.86
N GLU A 40 -12.84 7.99 11.59
CA GLU A 40 -13.85 7.92 12.66
C GLU A 40 -13.59 6.71 13.59
N ASN A 41 -13.80 6.91 14.89
CA ASN A 41 -13.59 5.89 15.92
C ASN A 41 -12.17 5.28 15.99
N HIS A 42 -11.18 5.89 15.34
CA HIS A 42 -9.79 5.45 15.39
C HIS A 42 -8.89 6.53 16.03
N PRO A 43 -7.75 6.12 16.61
CA PRO A 43 -6.74 7.06 17.09
C PRO A 43 -6.23 7.96 15.96
N HIS A 44 -6.05 9.24 16.25
CA HIS A 44 -5.42 10.20 15.34
C HIS A 44 -3.97 9.79 15.00
N LEU A 45 -3.59 9.88 13.72
CA LEU A 45 -2.27 9.51 13.17
C LEU A 45 -1.59 10.71 12.49
N PRO A 46 -1.04 11.69 13.26
CA PRO A 46 -0.34 12.83 12.67
C PRO A 46 0.92 12.42 11.88
N GLN A 47 1.45 11.22 12.16
CA GLN A 47 2.60 10.66 11.45
C GLN A 47 2.28 10.34 9.98
N ALA A 48 1.02 10.10 9.62
CA ALA A 48 0.63 9.78 8.25
C ALA A 48 0.99 10.94 7.29
N ARG A 49 0.62 12.17 7.66
CA ARG A 49 1.00 13.36 6.89
C ARG A 49 2.51 13.60 6.86
N ALA A 50 3.20 13.31 7.97
CA ALA A 50 4.66 13.45 8.03
C ALA A 50 5.37 12.47 7.07
N GLU A 51 4.90 11.21 7.00
CA GLU A 51 5.40 10.22 6.05
C GLU A 51 5.17 10.67 4.61
N ILE A 52 3.94 11.06 4.26
CA ILE A 52 3.60 11.51 2.90
C ILE A 52 4.45 12.70 2.48
N LYS A 53 4.70 13.66 3.39
CA LYS A 53 5.56 14.81 3.09
C LYS A 53 6.97 14.37 2.69
N VAL A 54 7.59 13.49 3.47
CA VAL A 54 8.94 12.98 3.19
C VAL A 54 8.96 12.19 1.88
N VAL A 55 7.99 11.32 1.66
CA VAL A 55 7.89 10.51 0.43
C VAL A 55 7.66 11.38 -0.80
N SER A 56 6.87 12.46 -0.68
CA SER A 56 6.63 13.43 -1.75
C SER A 56 7.93 14.09 -2.20
N GLU A 57 8.73 14.60 -1.26
CA GLU A 57 10.01 15.25 -1.54
C GLU A 57 10.99 14.29 -2.25
N ILE A 58 11.03 13.02 -1.83
CA ILE A 58 11.89 12.01 -2.49
C ILE A 58 11.37 11.68 -3.89
N CYS A 59 10.05 11.53 -4.08
CA CYS A 59 9.46 11.27 -5.39
C CYS A 59 9.79 12.37 -6.40
N GLU A 60 9.71 13.64 -5.99
CA GLU A 60 10.09 14.78 -6.83
C GLU A 60 11.56 14.72 -7.24
N SER A 61 12.45 14.36 -6.31
CA SER A 61 13.88 14.18 -6.61
C SER A 61 14.16 13.06 -7.63
N MET A 62 13.28 12.06 -7.71
CA MET A 62 13.33 10.96 -8.68
C MET A 62 12.58 11.27 -10.00
N ALA A 63 12.14 12.52 -10.21
CA ALA A 63 11.30 12.93 -11.32
C ALA A 63 9.96 12.14 -11.43
N ILE A 64 9.43 11.68 -10.29
CA ILE A 64 8.10 11.09 -10.18
C ILE A 64 7.18 12.14 -9.58
N ARG A 65 6.19 12.62 -10.34
CA ARG A 65 5.30 13.69 -9.86
C ARG A 65 4.37 13.16 -8.76
N PRO A 66 4.45 13.66 -7.51
CA PRO A 66 3.51 13.29 -6.47
C PRO A 66 2.12 13.88 -6.78
N VAL A 67 1.08 13.10 -6.49
CA VAL A 67 -0.32 13.47 -6.67
C VAL A 67 -1.08 13.04 -5.43
N SER A 68 -1.79 13.99 -4.82
CA SER A 68 -2.78 13.72 -3.78
C SER A 68 -4.18 13.89 -4.37
N VAL A 69 -5.09 13.00 -3.97
CA VAL A 69 -6.51 13.04 -4.33
C VAL A 69 -7.35 13.08 -3.05
N GLY A 70 -8.67 13.18 -3.18
CA GLY A 70 -9.56 13.02 -2.03
C GLY A 70 -9.38 11.66 -1.35
N GLN A 71 -9.68 11.60 -0.05
CA GLN A 71 -9.59 10.36 0.74
C GLN A 71 -10.83 9.45 0.57
N SER A 72 -11.63 9.66 -0.48
CA SER A 72 -12.78 8.79 -0.76
C SER A 72 -12.34 7.52 -1.50
N LYS A 73 -13.11 6.44 -1.36
CA LYS A 73 -12.83 5.19 -2.07
C LYS A 73 -12.80 5.40 -3.59
N GLN A 74 -13.70 6.23 -4.11
CA GLN A 74 -13.78 6.52 -5.54
C GLN A 74 -12.52 7.24 -6.05
N ASP A 75 -12.05 8.25 -5.30
CA ASP A 75 -10.83 8.99 -5.65
C ASP A 75 -9.61 8.07 -5.63
N MET A 76 -9.48 7.22 -4.62
CA MET A 76 -8.40 6.24 -4.53
C MET A 76 -8.42 5.24 -5.67
N LEU A 77 -9.59 4.65 -5.99
CA LEU A 77 -9.73 3.72 -7.10
C LEU A 77 -9.39 4.39 -8.44
N SER A 78 -9.77 5.66 -8.64
CA SER A 78 -9.43 6.43 -9.83
C SER A 78 -7.92 6.69 -9.92
N GLY A 79 -7.29 7.08 -8.82
CA GLY A 79 -5.85 7.31 -8.75
C GLY A 79 -5.04 6.04 -9.00
N LEU A 80 -5.45 4.91 -8.41
CA LEU A 80 -4.75 3.62 -8.52
C LEU A 80 -4.60 3.16 -9.98
N ARG A 81 -5.59 3.45 -10.83
CA ARG A 81 -5.56 3.09 -12.26
C ARG A 81 -4.50 3.83 -13.08
N ASN A 82 -4.05 5.00 -12.61
CA ASN A 82 -3.19 5.91 -13.37
C ASN A 82 -1.85 6.19 -12.69
N CYS A 83 -1.53 5.47 -11.61
CA CYS A 83 -0.32 5.69 -10.83
C CYS A 83 0.81 4.73 -11.25
N LYS A 84 2.05 5.17 -11.07
CA LYS A 84 3.23 4.28 -11.09
C LYS A 84 3.54 3.75 -9.69
N ILE A 85 3.37 4.61 -8.70
CA ILE A 85 3.58 4.30 -7.29
C ILE A 85 2.28 4.62 -6.56
N PHE A 86 1.86 3.73 -5.67
CA PHE A 86 0.82 3.99 -4.69
C PHE A 86 1.46 3.95 -3.31
N HIS A 87 1.29 5.00 -2.53
CA HIS A 87 1.70 5.07 -1.13
C HIS A 87 0.50 5.47 -0.28
N PHE A 88 0.20 4.66 0.72
CA PHE A 88 -0.87 4.93 1.67
C PHE A 88 -0.30 4.95 3.08
N ALA A 89 -0.65 5.97 3.85
CA ALA A 89 -0.30 6.16 5.24
C ALA A 89 -1.57 6.27 6.09
N GLY A 90 -1.87 5.28 6.93
CA GLY A 90 -3.11 5.32 7.71
C GLY A 90 -3.41 4.06 8.52
N HIS A 91 -4.69 3.85 8.81
CA HIS A 91 -5.16 2.59 9.42
C HIS A 91 -5.56 1.58 8.35
N GLY A 92 -5.38 0.32 8.67
CA GLY A 92 -5.92 -0.83 7.95
C GLY A 92 -6.69 -1.71 8.92
N TYR A 93 -7.60 -2.50 8.39
CA TYR A 93 -8.37 -3.44 9.17
C TYR A 93 -8.31 -4.81 8.54
N THR A 94 -8.12 -5.81 9.38
CA THR A 94 -8.18 -7.21 8.97
C THR A 94 -9.48 -7.84 9.41
N ASN A 95 -10.16 -8.46 8.46
CA ASN A 95 -11.29 -9.31 8.75
C ASN A 95 -10.85 -10.78 8.69
N GLY A 96 -10.72 -11.42 9.86
CA GLY A 96 -10.34 -12.82 9.97
C GLY A 96 -11.41 -13.81 9.50
N ASP A 97 -12.68 -13.40 9.45
CA ASP A 97 -13.79 -14.25 9.00
C ASP A 97 -13.93 -14.22 7.47
N ASP A 98 -13.66 -13.07 6.85
CA ASP A 98 -13.72 -12.86 5.41
C ASP A 98 -12.57 -11.95 4.94
N PRO A 99 -11.44 -12.54 4.49
CA PRO A 99 -10.26 -11.79 4.05
C PRO A 99 -10.55 -10.76 2.94
N SER A 100 -11.58 -10.96 2.13
CA SER A 100 -11.97 -10.02 1.07
C SER A 100 -12.51 -8.69 1.61
N LYS A 101 -12.97 -8.69 2.88
CA LYS A 101 -13.43 -7.50 3.62
C LYS A 101 -12.32 -6.80 4.41
N SER A 102 -11.10 -7.34 4.42
CA SER A 102 -9.93 -6.60 4.92
C SER A 102 -9.71 -5.36 4.06
N HIS A 103 -9.28 -4.25 4.65
CA HIS A 103 -9.35 -2.95 3.98
C HIS A 103 -8.37 -1.91 4.52
N LEU A 104 -8.12 -0.89 3.70
CA LEU A 104 -7.54 0.39 4.14
C LEU A 104 -8.66 1.29 4.66
N CYS A 105 -8.51 1.82 5.86
CA CYS A 105 -9.49 2.71 6.48
C CYS A 105 -9.38 4.10 5.87
N LEU A 106 -10.52 4.65 5.47
CA LEU A 106 -10.61 6.00 4.92
C LEU A 106 -11.18 6.95 5.97
N SER A 107 -11.33 8.23 5.63
CA SER A 107 -11.92 9.20 6.57
C SER A 107 -13.34 8.81 6.97
N ASN A 108 -14.12 8.29 6.01
CA ASN A 108 -15.44 7.69 6.25
C ASN A 108 -15.30 6.17 6.47
N THR A 109 -15.60 5.72 7.68
CA THR A 109 -15.49 4.29 8.05
C THR A 109 -16.52 3.39 7.37
N SER A 110 -17.61 3.96 6.86
CA SER A 110 -18.66 3.21 6.16
C SER A 110 -18.31 2.91 4.70
N ASP A 111 -17.24 3.51 4.16
CA ASP A 111 -16.82 3.31 2.77
C ASP A 111 -15.31 3.05 2.64
N PRO A 112 -14.78 1.96 3.22
CA PRO A 112 -13.35 1.66 3.18
C PRO A 112 -12.91 1.11 1.81
N LEU A 113 -11.60 1.14 1.52
CA LEU A 113 -11.04 0.50 0.34
C LEU A 113 -10.70 -0.98 0.64
N THR A 114 -11.54 -1.91 0.19
CA THR A 114 -11.40 -3.33 0.52
C THR A 114 -10.46 -4.09 -0.41
N VAL A 115 -9.97 -5.25 0.06
CA VAL A 115 -9.28 -6.24 -0.77
C VAL A 115 -10.14 -6.62 -1.98
N GLY A 116 -11.43 -6.83 -1.79
CA GLY A 116 -12.37 -7.12 -2.87
C GLY A 116 -12.45 -6.01 -3.92
N ASP A 117 -12.33 -4.74 -3.53
CA ASP A 117 -12.28 -3.60 -4.46
C ASP A 117 -10.96 -3.55 -5.22
N ILE A 118 -9.84 -3.77 -4.53
CA ILE A 118 -8.49 -3.78 -5.12
C ILE A 118 -8.39 -4.88 -6.19
N LEU A 119 -8.86 -6.09 -5.91
CA LEU A 119 -8.82 -7.22 -6.85
C LEU A 119 -9.65 -6.98 -8.12
N LYS A 120 -10.66 -6.11 -8.08
CA LYS A 120 -11.48 -5.74 -9.26
C LYS A 120 -10.80 -4.73 -10.18
N LEU A 121 -9.70 -4.09 -9.77
CA LEU A 121 -9.06 -3.02 -10.54
C LEU A 121 -8.41 -3.50 -11.85
N ASN A 122 -7.93 -4.75 -11.90
CA ASN A 122 -7.20 -5.33 -13.03
C ASN A 122 -6.20 -4.36 -13.68
N LEU A 123 -5.10 -4.08 -12.97
CA LEU A 123 -4.02 -3.17 -13.34
C LEU A 123 -2.92 -3.86 -14.16
N HIS A 124 -3.15 -5.08 -14.66
CA HIS A 124 -2.12 -5.85 -15.37
C HIS A 124 -1.60 -5.12 -16.61
N GLU A 125 -2.44 -4.41 -17.36
CA GLU A 125 -1.98 -3.65 -18.54
C GLU A 125 -1.10 -2.46 -18.14
N ALA A 126 -1.48 -1.72 -17.09
CA ALA A 126 -0.74 -0.56 -16.61
C ALA A 126 0.55 -0.94 -15.85
N SER A 127 0.60 -2.14 -15.24
CA SER A 127 1.72 -2.71 -14.49
C SER A 127 2.41 -1.71 -13.55
N PRO A 128 1.67 -1.10 -12.60
CA PRO A 128 2.23 -0.12 -11.69
C PRO A 128 3.41 -0.73 -10.91
N PHE A 129 4.41 0.10 -10.63
CA PHE A 129 5.69 -0.35 -10.11
C PHE A 129 5.60 -0.79 -8.65
N LEU A 130 5.10 0.08 -7.77
CA LEU A 130 5.14 -0.16 -6.33
C LEU A 130 3.81 0.21 -5.67
N ALA A 131 3.28 -0.68 -4.84
CA ALA A 131 2.33 -0.35 -3.80
C ALA A 131 3.03 -0.40 -2.43
N TYR A 132 2.87 0.65 -1.65
CA TYR A 132 3.41 0.79 -0.30
C TYR A 132 2.23 1.08 0.66
N PRO A 133 1.45 0.05 1.04
CA PRO A 133 0.35 0.20 2.00
C PRO A 133 0.90 0.23 3.42
N SER A 134 1.29 1.42 3.82
CA SER A 134 1.85 1.74 5.11
C SER A 134 0.70 1.93 6.11
N ALA A 135 0.17 0.81 6.61
CA ALA A 135 -1.06 0.78 7.39
C ALA A 135 -0.93 -0.06 8.66
N CYS A 136 -1.49 0.42 9.79
CA CYS A 136 -1.67 -0.42 10.98
C CYS A 136 -2.76 -1.44 10.72
N SER A 137 -2.54 -2.73 10.91
CA SER A 137 -3.68 -3.66 11.05
C SER A 137 -4.34 -3.49 12.44
N THR A 138 -5.61 -3.08 12.49
CA THR A 138 -6.44 -2.96 13.71
C THR A 138 -7.46 -4.09 13.90
N GLY A 139 -7.29 -5.21 13.18
CA GLY A 139 -8.15 -6.41 13.23
C GLY A 139 -8.10 -7.19 14.55
N ARG A 140 -8.84 -8.29 14.68
CA ARG A 140 -8.93 -9.13 15.89
C ARG A 140 -7.58 -9.80 16.22
N VAL A 141 -6.67 -9.05 16.88
CA VAL A 141 -5.35 -9.49 17.36
C VAL A 141 -5.44 -10.43 18.59
N GLN A 142 -6.39 -11.38 18.63
CA GLN A 142 -6.52 -12.31 19.76
C GLN A 142 -6.03 -13.73 19.50
N ASP A 143 -5.65 -14.08 18.26
CA ASP A 143 -4.98 -15.36 18.00
C ASP A 143 -3.59 -15.13 17.39
N ASP A 144 -2.57 -15.76 17.96
CA ASP A 144 -1.17 -15.80 17.48
C ASP A 144 -1.00 -16.41 16.07
N LYS A 145 -2.10 -16.71 15.35
CA LYS A 145 -2.13 -17.31 14.01
C LYS A 145 -2.12 -16.29 12.87
N PHE A 146 -2.22 -15.00 13.17
CA PHE A 146 -2.57 -13.95 12.20
C PHE A 146 -1.38 -13.15 11.65
N VAL A 147 -0.23 -13.80 11.44
CA VAL A 147 0.88 -13.24 10.65
C VAL A 147 0.46 -13.05 9.16
N ASP A 148 -0.66 -13.66 8.75
CA ASP A 148 -1.18 -13.71 7.36
C ASP A 148 -2.01 -12.47 6.93
N GLU A 149 -2.21 -11.51 7.83
CA GLU A 149 -3.19 -10.45 7.60
C GLU A 149 -2.72 -9.38 6.62
N SER A 150 -1.50 -8.87 6.80
CA SER A 150 -0.86 -7.99 5.83
C SER A 150 -0.64 -8.72 4.50
N ILE A 151 -0.52 -10.05 4.51
CA ILE A 151 -0.38 -10.86 3.29
C ILE A 151 -1.64 -10.74 2.43
N HIS A 152 -2.83 -10.62 3.00
CA HIS A 152 -4.06 -10.46 2.21
C HIS A 152 -4.13 -9.11 1.48
N LEU A 153 -3.79 -7.99 2.14
CA LEU A 153 -3.74 -6.66 1.48
C LEU A 153 -2.56 -6.57 0.49
N ILE A 154 -1.36 -6.98 0.90
CA ILE A 154 -0.15 -6.99 0.06
C ILE A 154 -0.39 -7.88 -1.18
N GLY A 155 -0.92 -9.08 -0.95
CA GLY A 155 -1.26 -10.03 -2.01
C GLY A 155 -2.34 -9.49 -2.93
N ALA A 156 -3.33 -8.74 -2.42
CA ALA A 156 -4.35 -8.11 -3.26
C ALA A 156 -3.77 -7.09 -4.22
N PHE A 157 -2.85 -6.21 -3.77
CA PHE A 157 -2.16 -5.28 -4.66
C PHE A 157 -1.32 -6.00 -5.72
N GLN A 158 -0.61 -7.05 -5.33
CA GLN A 158 0.19 -7.83 -6.28
C GLN A 158 -0.69 -8.56 -7.31
N LEU A 159 -1.80 -9.16 -6.87
CA LEU A 159 -2.77 -9.82 -7.75
C LEU A 159 -3.52 -8.82 -8.64
N ALA A 160 -3.75 -7.60 -8.15
CA ALA A 160 -4.34 -6.53 -8.94
C ALA A 160 -3.40 -6.06 -10.06
N GLY A 161 -2.08 -6.25 -9.93
CA GLY A 161 -1.12 -5.99 -11.02
C GLY A 161 0.10 -5.14 -10.62
N PHE A 162 0.27 -4.77 -9.35
CA PHE A 162 1.50 -4.11 -8.89
C PHE A 162 2.70 -5.07 -8.98
N ARG A 163 3.81 -4.59 -9.54
CA ARG A 163 5.04 -5.39 -9.71
C ARG A 163 5.74 -5.64 -8.38
N HIS A 164 5.73 -4.64 -7.50
CA HIS A 164 6.31 -4.68 -6.17
C HIS A 164 5.27 -4.23 -5.15
N VAL A 165 5.26 -4.88 -4.00
CA VAL A 165 4.44 -4.46 -2.86
C VAL A 165 5.29 -4.57 -1.61
N ILE A 166 5.36 -3.48 -0.84
CA ILE A 166 6.07 -3.43 0.44
C ILE A 166 5.06 -2.97 1.48
N GLY A 167 4.63 -3.88 2.34
CA GLY A 167 3.76 -3.56 3.48
C GLY A 167 4.50 -3.74 4.80
N THR A 168 3.99 -3.10 5.84
CA THR A 168 4.50 -3.25 7.20
C THR A 168 3.74 -4.37 7.93
N LEU A 169 4.46 -5.12 8.77
CA LEU A 169 3.88 -6.17 9.63
C LEU A 169 3.64 -5.69 11.08
N TRP A 170 3.85 -4.39 11.35
CA TRP A 170 3.83 -3.81 12.69
C TRP A 170 2.98 -2.56 12.78
N LYS A 171 2.55 -2.22 13.99
CA LYS A 171 1.67 -1.09 14.30
C LYS A 171 2.39 0.25 14.08
N VAL A 172 1.80 1.15 13.28
CA VAL A 172 2.21 2.53 12.91
C VAL A 172 2.26 3.52 14.10
N ARG A 173 2.29 3.04 15.35
CA ARG A 173 2.56 3.91 16.52
C ARG A 173 4.05 4.07 16.81
N ASP A 174 4.90 3.36 16.08
CA ASP A 174 6.34 3.43 16.27
C ASP A 174 6.94 4.68 15.57
N LYS A 175 7.82 5.38 16.27
CA LYS A 175 8.51 6.59 15.79
C LYS A 175 9.40 6.32 14.57
N HIS A 176 9.74 5.07 14.32
CA HIS A 176 10.67 4.65 13.26
C HIS A 176 10.04 4.50 11.88
N TYR A 177 8.72 4.64 11.76
CA TYR A 177 8.01 4.31 10.54
C TYR A 177 8.29 5.29 9.37
N VAL A 178 8.36 6.60 9.65
CA VAL A 178 8.74 7.61 8.63
C VAL A 178 10.15 7.34 8.10
N ASP A 179 11.07 6.92 8.97
CA ASP A 179 12.44 6.59 8.58
C ASP A 179 12.50 5.34 7.68
N VAL A 180 11.68 4.32 7.96
CA VAL A 180 11.64 3.12 7.10
C VAL A 180 11.12 3.46 5.71
N ALA A 181 10.05 4.26 5.60
CA ALA A 181 9.55 4.71 4.31
C ALA A 181 10.61 5.55 3.58
N ARG A 182 11.24 6.51 4.27
CA ARG A 182 12.32 7.34 3.72
C ARG A 182 13.47 6.50 3.16
N VAL A 183 14.06 5.62 3.97
CA VAL A 183 15.19 4.77 3.55
C VAL A 183 14.80 3.84 2.42
N THR A 184 13.56 3.34 2.40
CA THR A 184 13.07 2.50 1.30
C THR A 184 13.00 3.29 -0.01
N TYR A 185 12.44 4.50 0.02
CA TYR A 185 12.31 5.34 -1.18
C TYR A 185 13.65 5.90 -1.66
N GLU A 186 14.58 6.21 -0.76
CA GLU A 186 15.97 6.60 -1.10
C GLU A 186 16.74 5.46 -1.81
N ALA A 187 16.30 4.21 -1.69
CA ALA A 187 16.96 3.04 -2.26
C ALA A 187 16.32 2.49 -3.55
N ILE A 188 15.19 3.05 -3.99
CA ILE A 188 14.46 2.69 -5.23
C ILE A 188 15.06 3.43 -6.42
#